data_AF-A0A7L2D5E8-F1
#
_entry.id   AF-A0A7L2D5E8-F1
#
_cell.length_a   1.000
_cell.length_b   1.000
_cell.length_c   1.000
_cell.angle_alpha   90.00
_cell.angle_beta   90.00
_cell.angle_gamma   90.00
#
_symmetry.space_group_name_H-M   'P 1'
#
loop_
_entity.id
_entity.type
_entity.pdbx_description
1 polymer ?
#
loop_
_entity_poly.entity_id
_entity_poly.type
_entity_poly.pdbx_seq_one_letter_code
_entity_poly.pdbx_strand_id
1 'polypeptide(L)'
;LQVFVELTSFEPVVHEFKFSAAMDVNKAKSIPELAYYGLYLLCSPLHGTEDKTLRCMFQQLLSVVLMVQSTGGSRHEALPITSAVTSARDQAVQFISSLVDELKEAVYPVLRILLQHICAKVPDKAEYRSSAAQALVTLLDKFPCAEFADFIAWLYKFSLNLQVSYRVFALDVALALLELPERSPDTSLSQDRQKFLKHKFLVQVMVFGRCSDVAPVVRTKALSSFVHCLEMKAAATLESI
;
A
#
# COMPACT_ATOMS: atom_id res chain seq x y z
N LEU A 1 -7.60 -20.84 -4.90
CA LEU A 1 -7.13 -19.49 -4.51
C LEU A 1 -6.13 -19.56 -3.36
N GLN A 2 -6.51 -20.03 -2.16
CA GLN A 2 -5.58 -20.13 -1.02
C GLN A 2 -4.28 -20.88 -1.34
N VAL A 3 -4.38 -22.06 -1.97
CA VAL A 3 -3.20 -22.84 -2.40
C VAL A 3 -2.26 -22.04 -3.29
N PHE A 4 -2.79 -21.26 -4.25
CA PHE A 4 -1.93 -20.42 -5.08
C PHE A 4 -1.24 -19.32 -4.27
N VAL A 5 -1.95 -18.68 -3.34
CA VAL A 5 -1.34 -17.65 -2.48
C VAL A 5 -0.21 -18.23 -1.63
N GLU A 6 -0.40 -19.40 -1.02
CA GLU A 6 0.66 -20.09 -0.27
C GLU A 6 1.88 -20.41 -1.16
N LEU A 7 1.64 -20.79 -2.42
CA LEU A 7 2.71 -21.07 -3.38
C LEU A 7 3.46 -19.82 -3.87
N THR A 8 2.89 -18.60 -3.73
CA THR A 8 3.59 -17.36 -4.10
C THR A 8 4.84 -17.07 -3.24
N SER A 9 4.92 -17.69 -2.06
CA SER A 9 6.05 -17.56 -1.13
C SER A 9 6.79 -18.88 -0.91
N PHE A 10 6.58 -19.89 -1.77
CA PHE A 10 7.14 -21.23 -1.60
C PHE A 10 8.67 -21.27 -1.67
N GLU A 11 9.26 -20.45 -2.55
CA GLU A 11 10.71 -20.33 -2.70
C GLU A 11 11.12 -18.87 -2.93
N PRO A 12 12.37 -18.50 -2.63
CA PRO A 12 12.86 -17.14 -2.87
C PRO A 12 12.87 -16.82 -4.35
N VAL A 13 12.16 -15.75 -4.73
CA VAL A 13 12.16 -15.25 -6.10
C VAL A 13 13.36 -14.33 -6.30
N VAL A 14 14.25 -14.72 -7.22
CA VAL A 14 15.48 -13.98 -7.55
C VAL A 14 15.27 -13.01 -8.72
N HIS A 15 14.15 -13.11 -9.46
CA HIS A 15 13.91 -12.37 -10.70
C HIS A 15 12.56 -11.67 -10.68
N GLU A 16 12.48 -10.49 -11.29
CA GLU A 16 11.24 -9.73 -11.39
C GLU A 16 10.26 -10.39 -12.37
N PHE A 17 9.00 -10.52 -11.99
CA PHE A 17 7.97 -11.14 -12.83
C PHE A 17 7.37 -10.14 -13.80
N LYS A 18 7.13 -10.58 -15.04
CA LYS A 18 6.28 -9.85 -15.98
C LYS A 18 4.89 -10.47 -15.99
N PHE A 19 3.97 -9.86 -15.27
CA PHE A 19 2.58 -10.29 -15.25
C PHE A 19 1.89 -9.81 -16.54
N SER A 20 1.51 -10.76 -17.40
CA SER A 20 0.71 -10.46 -18.59
C SER A 20 -0.11 -11.68 -19.01
N ALA A 21 -1.23 -11.44 -19.70
CA ALA A 21 -2.02 -12.48 -20.34
C ALA A 21 -1.23 -13.40 -21.28
N ALA A 22 -0.07 -12.93 -21.79
CA ALA A 22 0.77 -13.65 -22.74
C ALA A 22 1.83 -14.55 -22.08
N MET A 23 1.78 -14.74 -20.75
CA MET A 23 2.77 -15.55 -20.06
C MET A 23 2.68 -17.03 -20.50
N ASP A 24 3.82 -17.57 -20.94
CA ASP A 24 3.94 -18.97 -21.35
C ASP A 24 4.33 -19.82 -20.14
N VAL A 25 3.40 -20.67 -19.69
CA VAL A 25 3.57 -21.60 -18.56
C VAL A 25 4.83 -22.46 -18.72
N ASN A 26 5.17 -22.84 -19.96
CA ASN A 26 6.34 -23.69 -20.22
C ASN A 26 7.67 -22.95 -20.04
N LYS A 27 7.63 -21.61 -19.91
CA LYS A 27 8.80 -20.75 -19.70
C LYS A 27 8.92 -20.23 -18.28
N ALA A 28 7.96 -20.55 -17.41
CA ALA A 28 8.01 -20.15 -16.01
C ALA A 28 9.25 -20.78 -15.34
N LYS A 29 9.97 -19.97 -14.58
CA LYS A 29 11.25 -20.34 -13.97
C LYS A 29 11.13 -20.75 -12.51
N SER A 30 9.96 -20.55 -11.91
CA SER A 30 9.74 -20.77 -10.47
C SER A 30 8.29 -21.12 -10.17
N ILE A 31 8.06 -21.75 -9.02
CA ILE A 31 6.71 -22.07 -8.52
C ILE A 31 5.90 -20.80 -8.22
N PRO A 32 6.46 -19.75 -7.57
CA PRO A 32 5.75 -18.49 -7.37
C PRO A 32 5.26 -17.84 -8.66
N GLU A 33 6.04 -17.90 -9.75
CA GLU A 33 5.63 -17.37 -11.06
C GLU A 33 4.39 -18.10 -11.60
N LEU A 34 4.39 -19.43 -11.53
CA LEU A 34 3.22 -20.25 -11.89
C LEU A 34 2.02 -19.95 -11.00
N ALA A 35 2.26 -19.72 -9.70
CA ALA A 35 1.21 -19.42 -8.75
C ALA A 35 0.54 -18.07 -9.04
N TYR A 36 1.33 -17.02 -9.30
CA TYR A 36 0.81 -15.72 -9.72
C TYR A 36 0.08 -15.78 -11.05
N TYR A 37 0.55 -16.59 -12.00
CA TYR A 37 -0.18 -16.81 -13.25
C TYR A 37 -1.51 -17.54 -13.05
N GLY A 38 -1.55 -18.54 -12.16
CA GLY A 38 -2.79 -19.18 -11.74
C GLY A 38 -3.76 -18.18 -11.10
N LEU A 39 -3.27 -17.29 -10.23
CA LEU A 39 -4.07 -16.20 -9.65
C LEU A 39 -4.58 -15.25 -10.74
N TYR A 40 -3.72 -14.85 -11.67
CA TYR A 40 -4.09 -14.00 -12.80
C TYR A 40 -5.24 -14.60 -13.61
N LEU A 41 -5.15 -15.87 -13.99
CA LEU A 41 -6.20 -16.55 -14.75
C LEU A 41 -7.53 -16.58 -13.99
N LEU A 42 -7.51 -16.74 -12.66
CA LEU A 42 -8.72 -16.69 -11.83
C LEU A 42 -9.39 -15.31 -11.81
N CYS A 43 -8.67 -14.23 -12.11
CA CYS A 43 -9.22 -12.88 -12.28
C CYS A 43 -9.85 -12.66 -13.65
N SER A 44 -9.73 -13.60 -14.60
CA SER A 44 -10.24 -13.44 -15.96
C SER A 44 -11.77 -13.29 -16.00
N PRO A 45 -12.32 -12.45 -16.90
CA PRO A 45 -13.77 -12.29 -17.10
C PRO A 45 -14.50 -13.61 -17.40
N LEU A 46 -13.78 -14.63 -17.87
CA LEU A 46 -14.30 -15.96 -18.17
C LEU A 46 -14.90 -16.68 -16.94
N HIS A 47 -14.52 -16.27 -15.73
CA HIS A 47 -14.92 -16.97 -14.51
C HIS A 47 -16.17 -16.42 -13.82
N GLY A 48 -16.72 -15.28 -14.29
CA GLY A 48 -17.99 -14.72 -13.81
C GLY A 48 -17.95 -14.26 -12.34
N THR A 49 -18.32 -13.01 -12.08
CA THR A 49 -18.19 -12.30 -10.77
C THR A 49 -16.76 -11.92 -10.37
N GLU A 50 -16.09 -11.16 -11.25
CA GLU A 50 -14.76 -10.55 -11.07
C GLU A 50 -14.57 -9.96 -9.66
N ASP A 51 -15.58 -9.26 -9.14
CA ASP A 51 -15.50 -8.53 -7.89
C ASP A 51 -15.32 -9.42 -6.63
N LYS A 52 -16.01 -10.57 -6.55
CA LYS A 52 -15.87 -11.47 -5.37
C LYS A 52 -14.53 -12.18 -5.35
N THR A 53 -14.07 -12.64 -6.51
CA THR A 53 -12.78 -13.32 -6.66
C THR A 53 -11.63 -12.36 -6.37
N LEU A 54 -11.67 -11.14 -6.92
CA LEU A 54 -10.69 -10.08 -6.65
C LEU A 54 -10.65 -9.72 -5.17
N ARG A 55 -11.80 -9.52 -4.52
CA ARG A 55 -11.85 -9.25 -3.06
C ARG A 55 -11.21 -10.37 -2.25
N CYS A 56 -11.56 -11.62 -2.54
CA CYS A 56 -10.98 -12.77 -1.85
C CYS A 56 -9.47 -12.84 -2.07
N MET A 57 -9.01 -12.60 -3.30
CA MET A 57 -7.59 -12.57 -3.64
C MET A 57 -6.83 -11.49 -2.88
N PHE A 58 -7.29 -10.25 -2.91
CA PHE A 58 -6.64 -9.13 -2.23
C PHE A 58 -6.65 -9.36 -0.72
N GLN A 59 -7.71 -9.96 -0.16
CA GLN A 59 -7.76 -10.34 1.24
C GLN A 59 -6.69 -11.37 1.60
N GLN A 60 -6.42 -12.36 0.74
CA GLN A 60 -5.35 -13.33 0.98
C GLN A 60 -3.96 -12.72 0.77
N LEU A 61 -3.77 -11.89 -0.27
CA LEU A 61 -2.50 -11.20 -0.52
C LEU A 61 -2.18 -10.16 0.55
N LEU A 62 -3.18 -9.64 1.27
CA LEU A 62 -2.97 -8.73 2.40
C LEU A 62 -2.01 -9.31 3.45
N SER A 63 -2.08 -10.61 3.74
CA SER A 63 -1.16 -11.20 4.73
C SER A 63 0.28 -11.22 4.22
N VAL A 64 0.48 -11.44 2.92
CA VAL A 64 1.80 -11.35 2.27
C VAL A 64 2.31 -9.91 2.30
N VAL A 65 1.47 -8.94 1.93
CA VAL A 65 1.80 -7.51 1.93
C VAL A 65 2.17 -7.01 3.33
N LEU A 66 1.46 -7.47 4.36
CA LEU A 66 1.72 -7.11 5.75
C LEU A 66 2.81 -7.96 6.41
N MET A 67 3.36 -8.95 5.69
CA MET A 67 4.37 -9.88 6.20
C MET A 67 3.89 -10.56 7.48
N VAL A 68 2.66 -11.08 7.46
CA VAL A 68 2.03 -11.78 8.59
C VAL A 68 1.55 -13.16 8.17
N GLN A 69 1.51 -14.08 9.13
CA GLN A 69 0.89 -15.39 8.97
C GLN A 69 -0.35 -15.53 9.87
N SER A 70 -1.32 -16.32 9.41
CA SER A 70 -2.46 -16.73 10.24
C SER A 70 -2.03 -17.89 11.12
N THR A 71 -2.11 -17.74 12.45
CA THR A 71 -1.77 -18.81 13.40
C THR A 71 -2.98 -19.63 13.86
N GLY A 72 -4.07 -19.62 13.07
CA GLY A 72 -5.34 -20.23 13.44
C GLY A 72 -6.13 -19.35 14.40
N GLY A 73 -7.14 -18.64 13.89
CA GLY A 73 -7.94 -17.66 14.63
C GLY A 73 -7.83 -16.25 14.04
N SER A 74 -8.27 -15.22 14.79
CA SER A 74 -8.21 -13.81 14.36
C SER A 74 -6.85 -13.14 14.60
N ARG A 75 -5.86 -13.88 15.12
CA ARG A 75 -4.54 -13.37 15.45
C ARG A 75 -3.60 -13.59 14.27
N HIS A 76 -2.93 -12.52 13.88
CA HIS A 76 -1.89 -12.53 12.88
C HIS A 76 -0.55 -12.33 13.57
N GLU A 77 0.41 -13.20 13.27
CA GLU A 77 1.77 -13.09 13.79
C GLU A 77 2.69 -12.51 12.70
N ALA A 78 3.50 -11.53 13.10
CA ALA A 78 4.46 -10.90 12.20
C ALA A 78 5.59 -11.88 11.85
N LEU A 79 5.81 -12.09 10.56
CA LEU A 79 6.89 -12.90 10.03
C LEU A 79 8.23 -12.17 10.16
N PRO A 80 9.34 -12.87 10.45
CA PRO A 80 10.66 -12.26 10.46
C PRO A 80 10.97 -11.54 9.14
N ILE A 81 11.51 -10.32 9.23
CA ILE A 81 11.93 -9.52 8.07
C ILE A 81 13.19 -10.15 7.47
N THR A 82 12.99 -11.10 6.56
CA THR A 82 14.05 -11.75 5.78
C THR A 82 13.98 -11.28 4.34
N SER A 83 15.03 -11.52 3.55
CA SER A 83 15.04 -11.23 2.12
C SER A 83 13.93 -11.97 1.36
N ALA A 84 13.63 -13.21 1.74
CA ALA A 84 12.58 -14.01 1.13
C ALA A 84 11.18 -13.42 1.38
N VAL A 85 10.86 -13.05 2.63
CA VAL A 85 9.56 -12.44 2.98
C VAL A 85 9.40 -11.06 2.34
N THR A 86 10.47 -10.27 2.30
CA THR A 86 10.52 -8.95 1.64
C THR A 86 10.30 -9.08 0.13
N SER A 87 10.97 -10.04 -0.52
CA SER A 87 10.78 -10.33 -1.95
C SER A 87 9.35 -10.79 -2.25
N ALA A 88 8.77 -11.69 -1.45
CA ALA A 88 7.39 -12.14 -1.61
C ALA A 88 6.38 -10.98 -1.50
N ARG A 89 6.59 -10.06 -0.55
CA ARG A 89 5.81 -8.81 -0.44
C ARG A 89 5.92 -7.99 -1.71
N ASP A 90 7.13 -7.74 -2.20
CA ASP A 90 7.35 -6.90 -3.39
C ASP A 90 6.70 -7.49 -4.63
N GLN A 91 6.80 -8.81 -4.83
CA GLN A 91 6.11 -9.50 -5.90
C GLN A 91 4.58 -9.39 -5.77
N ALA A 92 4.03 -9.48 -4.56
CA ALA A 92 2.59 -9.30 -4.34
C ALA A 92 2.13 -7.88 -4.69
N VAL A 93 2.90 -6.86 -4.28
CA VAL A 93 2.63 -5.45 -4.61
C VAL A 93 2.71 -5.21 -6.12
N GLN A 94 3.71 -5.78 -6.79
CA GLN A 94 3.84 -5.68 -8.25
C GLN A 94 2.71 -6.40 -8.99
N PHE A 95 2.28 -7.57 -8.50
CA PHE A 95 1.16 -8.31 -9.06
C PHE A 95 -0.16 -7.56 -8.92
N ILE A 96 -0.44 -6.99 -7.74
CA ILE A 96 -1.63 -6.15 -7.55
C ILE A 96 -1.55 -4.92 -8.46
N SER A 97 -0.38 -4.31 -8.57
CA SER A 97 -0.14 -3.16 -9.46
C SER A 97 -0.49 -3.46 -10.92
N SER A 98 -0.05 -4.62 -11.45
CA SER A 98 -0.33 -5.01 -12.84
C SER A 98 -1.82 -5.27 -13.06
N LEU A 99 -2.51 -5.89 -12.10
CA LEU A 99 -3.97 -6.05 -12.15
C LEU A 99 -4.70 -4.70 -12.18
N VAL A 100 -4.19 -3.69 -11.48
CA VAL A 100 -4.77 -2.34 -11.49
C VAL A 100 -4.55 -1.64 -12.82
N ASP A 101 -3.37 -1.79 -13.41
CA ASP A 101 -3.07 -1.24 -14.74
C ASP A 101 -3.97 -1.87 -15.83
N GLU A 102 -4.25 -3.17 -15.71
CA GLU A 102 -5.08 -3.91 -16.67
C GLU A 102 -6.59 -3.66 -16.49
N LEU A 103 -7.10 -3.81 -15.27
CA LEU A 103 -8.55 -3.77 -14.98
C LEU A 103 -9.08 -2.36 -14.72
N LYS A 104 -8.20 -1.40 -14.39
CA LYS A 104 -8.51 0.02 -14.19
C LYS A 104 -9.70 0.21 -13.24
N GLU A 105 -10.75 0.94 -13.68
CA GLU A 105 -11.87 1.33 -12.84
C GLU A 105 -12.60 0.17 -12.18
N ALA A 106 -12.60 -1.01 -12.82
CA ALA A 106 -13.25 -2.20 -12.28
C ALA A 106 -12.63 -2.66 -10.94
N VAL A 107 -11.33 -2.46 -10.73
CA VAL A 107 -10.63 -2.91 -9.51
C VAL A 107 -10.51 -1.83 -8.44
N TYR A 108 -10.75 -0.55 -8.78
CA TYR A 108 -10.54 0.55 -7.83
C TYR A 108 -11.31 0.42 -6.50
N PRO A 109 -12.59 -0.01 -6.47
CA PRO A 109 -13.30 -0.23 -5.21
C PRO A 109 -12.64 -1.30 -4.33
N VAL A 110 -12.09 -2.37 -4.94
CA VAL A 110 -11.43 -3.46 -4.24
C VAL A 110 -10.05 -3.03 -3.75
N LEU A 111 -9.29 -2.29 -4.58
CA LEU A 111 -7.99 -1.72 -4.19
C LEU A 111 -8.15 -0.77 -3.00
N ARG A 112 -9.18 0.09 -3.00
CA ARG A 112 -9.46 1.01 -1.88
C ARG A 112 -9.62 0.23 -0.57
N ILE A 113 -10.37 -0.86 -0.58
CA ILE A 113 -10.59 -1.70 0.62
C ILE A 113 -9.28 -2.35 1.07
N LEU A 114 -8.45 -2.82 0.14
CA LEU A 114 -7.13 -3.36 0.47
C LEU A 114 -6.26 -2.31 1.18
N LEU A 115 -6.16 -1.10 0.63
CA LEU A 115 -5.37 -0.01 1.25
C LEU A 115 -5.89 0.35 2.65
N GLN A 116 -7.21 0.38 2.85
CA GLN A 116 -7.82 0.59 4.16
C GLN A 116 -7.48 -0.54 5.15
N HIS A 117 -7.47 -1.79 4.68
CA HIS A 117 -7.07 -2.93 5.50
C HIS A 117 -5.58 -2.94 5.83
N ILE A 118 -4.71 -2.50 4.93
CA ILE A 118 -3.29 -2.27 5.24
C ILE A 118 -3.18 -1.30 6.42
N CYS A 119 -3.87 -0.16 6.37
CA CYS A 119 -3.91 0.80 7.48
C CYS A 119 -4.40 0.21 8.80
N ALA A 120 -5.47 -0.59 8.76
CA ALA A 120 -6.13 -1.07 9.97
C ALA A 120 -5.44 -2.30 10.60
N LYS A 121 -4.70 -3.09 9.82
CA LYS A 121 -4.15 -4.40 10.23
C LYS A 121 -2.63 -4.46 10.29
N VAL A 122 -1.92 -3.39 9.95
CA VAL A 122 -0.46 -3.34 10.06
C VAL A 122 0.01 -3.70 11.48
N PRO A 123 1.06 -4.53 11.64
CA PRO A 123 1.67 -4.79 12.94
C PRO A 123 2.20 -3.50 13.58
N ASP A 124 1.96 -3.31 14.88
CA ASP A 124 2.42 -2.12 15.62
C ASP A 124 3.90 -2.23 16.01
N LYS A 125 4.76 -2.25 14.99
CA LYS A 125 6.23 -2.30 15.07
C LYS A 125 6.80 -1.40 13.98
N ALA A 126 7.86 -0.66 14.30
CA ALA A 126 8.35 0.41 13.42
C ALA A 126 8.78 -0.09 12.03
N GLU A 127 9.52 -1.20 11.95
CA GLU A 127 10.01 -1.72 10.67
C GLU A 127 8.85 -2.22 9.78
N TYR A 128 7.83 -2.84 10.39
CA TYR A 128 6.65 -3.32 9.69
C TYR A 128 5.76 -2.15 9.23
N ARG A 129 5.63 -1.10 10.07
CA ARG A 129 4.92 0.13 9.68
C ARG A 129 5.60 0.80 8.49
N SER A 130 6.92 0.97 8.50
CA SER A 130 7.64 1.54 7.35
C SER A 130 7.44 0.70 6.09
N SER A 131 7.57 -0.63 6.20
CA SER A 131 7.35 -1.54 5.07
C SER A 131 5.92 -1.46 4.52
N ALA A 132 4.90 -1.43 5.39
CA ALA A 132 3.50 -1.38 4.98
C ALA A 132 3.12 -0.02 4.40
N ALA A 133 3.68 1.07 4.93
CA ALA A 133 3.51 2.41 4.36
C ALA A 133 4.05 2.45 2.93
N GLN A 134 5.24 1.86 2.68
CA GLN A 134 5.80 1.82 1.32
C GLN A 134 4.92 1.04 0.35
N ALA A 135 4.49 -0.17 0.73
CA ALA A 135 3.58 -0.96 -0.09
C ALA A 135 2.25 -0.23 -0.36
N LEU A 136 1.71 0.45 0.65
CA LEU A 136 0.49 1.24 0.52
C LEU A 136 0.68 2.39 -0.47
N VAL A 137 1.75 3.19 -0.37
CA VAL A 137 1.94 4.32 -1.28
C VAL A 137 2.21 3.88 -2.71
N THR A 138 2.94 2.77 -2.92
CA THR A 138 3.13 2.18 -4.25
C THR A 138 1.81 1.79 -4.90
N LEU A 139 0.91 1.15 -4.15
CA LEU A 139 -0.41 0.76 -4.65
C LEU A 139 -1.35 1.94 -4.82
N LEU A 140 -1.32 2.88 -3.88
CA LEU A 140 -2.08 4.13 -3.94
C LEU A 140 -1.65 4.98 -5.15
N ASP A 141 -0.39 4.88 -5.58
CA ASP A 141 0.10 5.61 -6.74
C ASP A 141 -0.62 5.20 -8.04
N LYS A 142 -1.18 3.99 -8.09
CA LYS A 142 -1.95 3.49 -9.22
C LYS A 142 -3.34 4.11 -9.39
N PHE A 143 -3.85 4.83 -8.38
CA PHE A 143 -5.12 5.52 -8.52
C PHE A 143 -5.02 6.76 -9.42
N PRO A 144 -6.07 7.08 -10.20
CA PRO A 144 -6.21 8.42 -10.78
C PRO A 144 -6.41 9.47 -9.68
N CYS A 145 -6.26 10.75 -10.02
CA CYS A 145 -6.28 11.85 -9.04
C CYS A 145 -7.55 11.90 -8.19
N ALA A 146 -8.72 11.57 -8.76
CA ALA A 146 -9.97 11.53 -8.01
C ALA A 146 -9.99 10.46 -6.92
N GLU A 147 -9.64 9.22 -7.26
CA GLU A 147 -9.62 8.10 -6.32
C GLU A 147 -8.53 8.28 -5.25
N PHE A 148 -7.37 8.82 -5.65
CA PHE A 148 -6.29 9.20 -4.73
C PHE A 148 -6.76 10.26 -3.73
N ALA A 149 -7.35 11.38 -4.20
CA ALA A 149 -7.84 12.44 -3.33
C ALA A 149 -8.88 11.93 -2.33
N ASP A 150 -9.78 11.04 -2.77
CA ASP A 150 -10.77 10.41 -1.90
C ASP A 150 -10.14 9.50 -0.85
N PHE A 151 -9.07 8.78 -1.21
CA PHE A 151 -8.32 8.00 -0.25
C PHE A 151 -7.58 8.89 0.77
N ILE A 152 -6.93 9.97 0.36
CA ILE A 152 -6.26 10.91 1.28
C ILE A 152 -7.28 11.58 2.21
N ALA A 153 -8.47 11.93 1.72
CA ALA A 153 -9.55 12.43 2.56
C ALA A 153 -10.01 11.40 3.61
N TRP A 154 -10.07 10.12 3.23
CA TRP A 154 -10.34 9.02 4.16
C TRP A 154 -9.19 8.83 5.16
N LEU A 155 -7.93 8.85 4.70
CA LEU A 155 -6.74 8.70 5.53
C LEU A 155 -6.63 9.83 6.57
N TYR A 156 -7.03 11.05 6.21
CA TYR A 156 -7.15 12.15 7.16
C TYR A 156 -8.17 11.83 8.25
N LYS A 157 -9.35 11.31 7.92
CA LYS A 157 -10.32 10.87 8.96
C LYS A 157 -9.75 9.74 9.82
N PHE A 158 -9.02 8.81 9.21
CA PHE A 158 -8.32 7.74 9.92
C PHE A 158 -7.27 8.26 10.91
N SER A 159 -6.54 9.34 10.58
CA SER A 159 -5.55 9.96 11.48
C SER A 159 -6.16 10.70 12.67
N LEU A 160 -7.48 10.87 12.68
CA LEU A 160 -8.25 11.44 13.79
C LEU A 160 -8.90 10.36 14.68
N ASN A 161 -8.67 9.08 14.40
CA ASN A 161 -9.26 7.97 15.15
C ASN A 161 -8.77 7.96 16.61
N LEU A 162 -9.61 7.48 17.54
CA LEU A 162 -9.26 7.34 18.96
C LEU A 162 -8.09 6.38 19.20
N GLN A 163 -7.89 5.39 18.32
CA GLN A 163 -6.82 4.41 18.41
C GLN A 163 -5.45 5.03 18.09
N VAL A 164 -4.53 4.97 19.05
CA VAL A 164 -3.18 5.55 18.94
C VAL A 164 -2.39 4.98 17.76
N SER A 165 -2.41 3.65 17.57
CA SER A 165 -1.66 3.00 16.48
C SER A 165 -2.09 3.46 15.09
N TYR A 166 -3.38 3.80 14.91
CA TYR A 166 -3.89 4.33 13.64
C TYR A 166 -3.34 5.72 13.36
N ARG A 167 -3.30 6.59 14.38
CA ARG A 167 -2.72 7.92 14.25
C ARG A 167 -1.22 7.89 13.98
N VAL A 168 -0.49 6.96 14.63
CA VAL A 168 0.93 6.72 14.35
C VAL A 168 1.14 6.25 12.90
N PHE A 169 0.40 5.24 12.46
CA PHE A 169 0.55 4.72 11.10
C PHE A 169 0.18 5.74 10.01
N ALA A 170 -0.82 6.58 10.25
CA ALA A 170 -1.15 7.66 9.33
C ALA A 170 0.00 8.66 9.14
N LEU A 171 0.85 8.86 10.16
CA LEU A 171 2.07 9.67 10.02
C LEU A 171 3.12 8.95 9.18
N ASP A 172 3.29 7.63 9.32
CA ASP A 172 4.21 6.86 8.46
C ASP A 172 3.78 6.92 6.99
N VAL A 173 2.48 6.78 6.71
CA VAL A 173 1.94 6.91 5.35
C VAL A 173 2.11 8.34 4.82
N ALA A 174 1.85 9.37 5.64
CA ALA A 174 2.03 10.75 5.22
C ALA A 174 3.49 11.06 4.87
N LEU A 175 4.46 10.51 5.60
CA LEU A 175 5.88 10.63 5.28
C LEU A 175 6.24 9.92 3.97
N ALA A 176 5.83 8.66 3.80
CA ALA A 176 6.10 7.91 2.57
C ALA A 176 5.49 8.60 1.33
N LEU A 177 4.33 9.24 1.47
CA LEU A 177 3.72 10.01 0.40
C LEU A 177 4.53 11.26 -0.01
N LEU A 178 5.34 11.84 0.87
CA LEU A 178 6.16 13.01 0.56
C LEU A 178 7.39 12.68 -0.29
N GLU A 179 7.76 11.39 -0.38
CA GLU A 179 8.80 10.89 -1.27
C GLU A 179 8.32 10.80 -2.73
N LEU A 180 7.01 10.79 -2.96
CA LEU A 180 6.42 10.80 -4.30
C LEU A 180 6.26 12.24 -4.80
N PRO A 181 6.28 12.49 -6.11
CA PRO A 181 6.02 13.83 -6.65
C PRO A 181 4.57 14.26 -6.40
N GLU A 182 4.36 15.57 -6.24
CA GLU A 182 3.00 16.12 -6.18
C GLU A 182 2.23 15.83 -7.47
N ARG A 183 0.95 15.50 -7.33
CA ARG A 183 0.08 15.23 -8.47
C ARG A 183 -0.44 16.53 -9.09
N SER A 184 -0.50 16.55 -10.42
CA SER A 184 -1.23 17.59 -11.16
C SER A 184 -2.73 17.31 -11.12
N PRO A 185 -3.56 18.30 -10.76
CA PRO A 185 -5.01 18.09 -10.72
C PRO A 185 -5.56 17.89 -12.14
N ASP A 186 -6.44 16.89 -12.29
CA ASP A 186 -7.25 16.77 -13.50
C ASP A 186 -8.28 17.92 -13.56
N THR A 187 -8.62 18.37 -14.77
CA THR A 187 -9.57 19.47 -15.00
C THR A 187 -10.97 19.22 -14.43
N SER A 188 -11.32 17.97 -14.15
CA SER A 188 -12.60 17.55 -13.57
C SER A 188 -12.64 17.60 -12.03
N LEU A 189 -11.50 17.75 -11.35
CA LEU A 189 -11.44 17.67 -9.88
C LEU A 189 -11.82 18.99 -9.22
N SER A 190 -12.86 18.98 -8.37
CA SER A 190 -13.28 20.15 -7.58
C SER A 190 -12.14 20.74 -6.74
N GLN A 191 -12.09 22.07 -6.58
CA GLN A 191 -11.04 22.76 -5.79
C GLN A 191 -10.87 22.18 -4.37
N ASP A 192 -11.96 21.84 -3.69
CA ASP A 192 -11.92 21.26 -2.33
C ASP A 192 -11.18 19.92 -2.27
N ARG A 193 -11.18 19.15 -3.36
CA ARG A 193 -10.48 17.88 -3.47
C ARG A 193 -9.01 18.05 -3.90
N GLN A 194 -8.68 19.12 -4.64
CA GLN A 194 -7.32 19.36 -5.12
C GLN A 194 -6.31 19.54 -3.97
N LYS A 195 -6.74 20.06 -2.81
CA LYS A 195 -5.87 20.18 -1.64
C LYS A 195 -5.25 18.85 -1.19
N PHE A 196 -5.97 17.74 -1.40
CA PHE A 196 -5.50 16.40 -1.02
C PHE A 196 -4.40 15.85 -1.94
N LEU A 197 -4.14 16.51 -3.07
CA LEU A 197 -3.05 16.15 -3.98
C LEU A 197 -1.71 16.82 -3.60
N LYS A 198 -1.70 17.66 -2.57
CA LYS A 198 -0.58 18.57 -2.27
C LYS A 198 0.18 18.17 -1.02
N HIS A 199 1.51 18.23 -1.08
CA HIS A 199 2.40 18.01 0.04
C HIS A 199 2.11 19.00 1.17
N LYS A 200 1.66 20.21 0.84
CA LYS A 200 1.20 21.19 1.83
C LYS A 200 0.13 20.61 2.76
N PHE A 201 -0.84 19.85 2.24
CA PHE A 201 -1.87 19.24 3.08
C PHE A 201 -1.28 18.16 3.99
N LEU A 202 -0.44 17.27 3.45
CA LEU A 202 0.23 16.22 4.23
C LEU A 202 1.07 16.82 5.37
N VAL A 203 1.92 17.80 5.08
CA VAL A 203 2.81 18.43 6.06
C VAL A 203 2.01 19.24 7.08
N GLN A 204 1.15 20.15 6.64
CA GLN A 204 0.49 21.11 7.52
C GLN A 204 -0.65 20.47 8.32
N VAL A 205 -1.47 19.64 7.68
CA VAL A 205 -2.69 19.11 8.30
C VAL A 205 -2.43 17.76 8.93
N MET A 206 -1.77 16.84 8.23
CA MET A 206 -1.59 15.48 8.73
C MET A 206 -0.39 15.33 9.68
N VAL A 207 0.74 15.96 9.38
CA VAL A 207 1.94 15.85 10.23
C VAL A 207 1.91 16.90 11.35
N PHE A 208 1.97 18.18 11.00
CA PHE A 208 2.03 19.27 11.99
C PHE A 208 0.80 19.31 12.89
N GLY A 209 -0.39 19.04 12.34
CA GLY A 209 -1.64 18.93 13.09
C GLY A 209 -1.67 17.84 14.17
N ARG A 210 -0.69 16.93 14.22
CA ARG A 210 -0.51 15.89 15.26
C ARG A 210 0.59 16.21 16.28
N CYS A 211 1.35 17.29 16.12
CA CYS A 211 2.35 17.72 17.11
C CYS A 211 1.72 18.08 18.48
N SER A 212 0.42 18.37 18.51
CA SER A 212 -0.37 18.64 19.73
C SER A 212 -1.31 17.49 20.11
N ASP A 213 -1.08 16.26 19.65
CA ASP A 213 -1.90 15.10 19.99
C ASP A 213 -1.92 14.83 21.52
N VAL A 214 -3.04 14.29 22.03
CA VAL A 214 -3.14 13.93 23.45
C VAL A 214 -2.14 12.81 23.83
N ALA A 215 -1.88 11.87 22.93
CA ALA A 215 -0.97 10.76 23.17
C ALA A 215 0.49 11.20 22.96
N PRO A 216 1.37 11.07 23.97
CA PRO A 216 2.78 11.45 23.85
C PRO A 216 3.49 10.77 22.68
N VAL A 217 3.20 9.48 22.44
CA VAL A 217 3.82 8.70 21.34
C VAL A 217 3.50 9.31 19.97
N VAL A 218 2.25 9.74 19.75
CA VAL A 218 1.83 10.38 18.49
C VAL A 218 2.51 11.73 18.33
N ARG A 219 2.57 12.54 19.41
CA ARG A 219 3.28 13.83 19.39
C ARG A 219 4.74 13.69 19.03
N THR A 220 5.45 12.78 19.71
CA THR A 220 6.87 12.55 19.45
C THR A 220 7.11 12.13 18.01
N LYS A 221 6.29 11.20 17.49
CA LYS A 221 6.37 10.78 16.09
C LYS A 221 6.05 11.92 15.13
N ALA A 222 5.03 12.74 15.40
CA ALA A 222 4.67 13.87 14.55
C ALA A 222 5.78 14.92 14.50
N LEU A 223 6.40 15.24 15.64
CA LEU A 223 7.53 16.16 15.72
C LEU A 223 8.74 15.63 14.95
N SER A 224 9.11 14.35 15.13
CA SER A 224 10.23 13.77 14.38
C SER A 224 9.94 13.70 12.87
N SER A 225 8.70 13.39 12.49
CA SER A 225 8.25 13.42 11.11
C SER A 225 8.33 14.82 10.52
N PHE A 226 7.95 15.85 11.29
CA PHE A 226 8.01 17.24 10.86
C PHE A 226 9.45 17.71 10.64
N VAL A 227 10.37 17.34 11.53
CA VAL A 227 11.81 17.60 11.35
C VAL A 227 12.31 16.96 10.06
N HIS A 228 11.96 15.69 9.81
CA HIS A 228 12.32 15.01 8.58
C HIS A 228 11.82 15.74 7.32
N CYS A 229 10.57 16.23 7.32
CA CYS A 229 10.05 17.03 6.20
C CYS A 229 10.87 18.31 5.93
N LEU A 230 11.39 18.96 6.99
CA LEU A 230 12.23 20.15 6.85
C LEU A 230 13.60 19.80 6.26
N GLU A 231 14.17 18.67 6.66
CA GLU A 231 15.44 18.15 6.14
C GLU A 231 15.33 17.80 4.65
N MET A 232 14.27 17.09 4.24
CA MET A 232 14.01 16.78 2.83
C MET A 232 13.93 18.04 1.97
N LYS A 233 13.24 19.08 2.45
CA LYS A 233 13.13 20.35 1.74
C LYS A 233 14.47 21.08 1.64
N ALA A 234 15.28 21.05 2.70
CA ALA A 234 16.61 21.65 2.70
C ALA A 234 17.53 20.95 1.68
N ALA A 235 17.51 19.62 1.64
CA ALA A 235 18.26 18.83 0.66
C ALA A 235 17.84 19.14 -0.79
N ALA A 236 16.54 19.15 -1.08
CA ALA A 236 16.03 19.50 -2.41
C ALA A 236 16.41 20.93 -2.85
N THR A 237 16.53 21.86 -1.90
CA THR A 237 16.97 23.24 -2.20
C THR A 237 18.46 23.27 -2.56
N LEU A 238 19.29 22.48 -1.87
CA LEU A 238 20.73 22.35 -2.13
C LEU A 238 21.03 21.70 -3.49
N GLU A 239 20.23 20.70 -3.90
CA GLU A 239 20.39 20.03 -5.21
C GLU A 239 19.96 20.90 -6.41
N SER A 240 19.23 22.00 -6.14
CA SER A 240 18.73 22.92 -7.18
C SER A 240 19.62 24.14 -7.45
N ILE A 241 20.76 24.24 -6.75
CA ILE A 241 21.77 25.32 -6.87
C ILE A 241 22.97 24.80 -7.66
#